data_AF-A0A974DDT6-F1
#
_entry.id   AF-A0A974DDT6-F1
#
_cell.length_a   1.000
_cell.length_b   1.000
_cell.length_c   1.000
_cell.angle_alpha   90.00
_cell.angle_beta   90.00
_cell.angle_gamma   90.00
#
_symmetry.space_group_name_H-M   'P 1'
#
loop_
_entity.id
_entity.type
_entity.pdbx_description
1 polymer ?
#
loop_
_entity_poly.entity_id
_entity_poly.type
_entity_poly.pdbx_seq_one_letter_code
_entity_poly.pdbx_strand_id
1 'polypeptide(L)' 'EFTSSGSSNTDTGKASGNLETKYKMKETGLTFTQKWNTDNTLGTEVALEDKLAKGLKLSLDTTFVP' A
#
# COMPACT_ATOMS: atom_id res chain seq x y z
N GLU A 1 -7.54 6.99 3.87
CA GLU A 1 -8.45 6.32 2.90
C GLU A 1 -8.20 4.83 2.95
N PHE A 2 -9.23 4.01 2.80
CA PHE A 2 -9.10 2.57 2.68
C PHE A 2 -9.84 2.10 1.43
N THR A 3 -9.30 1.11 0.75
CA THR A 3 -9.83 0.53 -0.48
C THR A 3 -9.81 -0.98 -0.32
N SER A 4 -10.99 -1.57 -0.37
CA SER A 4 -11.13 -3.03 -0.41
C SER A 4 -11.57 -3.42 -1.81
N SER A 5 -10.93 -4.43 -2.37
CA SER A 5 -11.23 -4.96 -3.69
C SER A 5 -11.18 -6.48 -3.65
N GLY A 6 -12.05 -7.11 -4.42
CA GLY A 6 -12.06 -8.55 -4.60
C GLY A 6 -12.25 -8.88 -6.08
N SER A 7 -11.57 -9.92 -6.54
CA SER A 7 -11.73 -10.43 -7.89
C SER A 7 -11.88 -11.94 -7.87
N SER A 8 -12.85 -12.44 -8.63
CA SER A 8 -13.05 -13.86 -8.85
C SER A 8 -12.63 -14.19 -10.28
N ASN A 9 -11.66 -15.08 -10.44
CA ASN A 9 -11.18 -15.55 -11.73
C ASN A 9 -12.05 -16.73 -12.18
N THR A 10 -12.84 -16.52 -13.24
CA THR A 10 -13.82 -17.50 -13.75
C THR A 10 -13.18 -18.71 -14.43
N ASP A 11 -11.98 -18.56 -14.98
CA ASP A 11 -11.24 -19.63 -15.66
C ASP A 11 -10.59 -20.61 -14.67
N THR A 12 -10.13 -20.12 -13.53
CA THR A 12 -9.43 -20.91 -12.50
C THR A 12 -10.27 -21.22 -11.27
N GLY A 13 -11.44 -20.59 -11.13
CA GLY A 13 -12.29 -20.66 -9.95
C GLY A 13 -11.71 -20.00 -8.70
N LYS A 14 -10.57 -19.31 -8.80
CA LYS A 14 -9.90 -18.67 -7.66
C LYS A 14 -10.53 -17.32 -7.33
N ALA A 15 -10.69 -17.05 -6.03
CA ALA A 15 -11.04 -15.72 -5.53
C ALA A 15 -9.81 -15.09 -4.87
N SER A 16 -9.53 -13.82 -5.18
CA SER A 16 -8.49 -13.01 -4.57
C SER A 16 -9.07 -11.73 -3.99
N GLY A 17 -8.55 -11.31 -2.84
CA GLY A 17 -8.95 -10.09 -2.17
C GLY A 17 -7.73 -9.23 -1.84
N ASN A 18 -7.91 -7.91 -1.95
CA ASN A 18 -6.87 -6.92 -1.69
C ASN A 18 -7.45 -5.81 -0.82
N LEU A 19 -6.75 -5.50 0.26
CA LEU A 19 -7.04 -4.38 1.15
C LEU A 19 -5.88 -3.39 1.10
N GLU A 20 -6.12 -2.19 0.59
CA GLU A 20 -5.18 -1.08 0.62
C GLU A 20 -5.65 -0.05 1.67
N THR A 21 -4.76 0.36 2.56
CA THR A 21 -4.98 1.45 3.51
C THR A 21 -3.93 2.50 3.25
N LYS A 22 -4.35 3.74 2.99
CA LYS A 22 -3.45 4.87 2.76
C LYS A 22 -3.73 5.99 3.76
N TYR A 23 -2.70 6.38 4.49
CA TYR A 23 -2.72 7.43 5.49
C TYR A 23 -1.79 8.56 5.05
N LYS A 24 -2.35 9.75 4.82
CA LYS A 24 -1.59 10.93 4.38
C LYS A 24 -1.52 11.95 5.51
N MET A 25 -0.32 12.16 6.04
CA MET A 25 0.01 13.22 6.98
C MET A 25 0.48 14.46 6.20
N LYS A 26 -0.47 15.34 5.84
CA LYS A 26 -0.18 16.53 5.02
C LYS A 26 0.80 17.50 5.70
N GLU A 27 0.79 17.59 7.03
CA GLU A 27 1.70 18.47 7.79
C GLU A 27 3.17 18.04 7.66
N THR A 28 3.41 16.73 7.59
CA THR A 28 4.75 16.15 7.50
C THR A 28 5.13 15.72 6.09
N GLY A 29 4.23 15.83 5.11
CA GLY A 29 4.46 15.31 3.76
C GLY A 29 4.62 13.77 3.74
N LEU A 30 4.22 13.10 4.82
CA LEU A 30 4.40 11.66 5.00
C LEU A 30 3.14 10.93 4.54
N THR A 31 3.31 9.93 3.68
CA THR A 31 2.26 9.03 3.23
C THR A 31 2.64 7.61 3.63
N PHE A 32 1.75 6.95 4.35
CA PHE A 32 1.88 5.56 4.74
C PHE A 32 0.84 4.74 3.98
N THR A 33 1.26 3.73 3.23
CA THR A 33 0.39 2.83 2.48
C THR A 33 0.64 1.41 2.94
N GLN A 34 -0.41 0.71 3.35
CA GLN A 34 -0.40 -0.71 3.65
C GLN A 34 -1.27 -1.45 2.63
N LYS A 35 -0.77 -2.56 2.10
CA LYS A 35 -1.48 -3.44 1.18
C LYS A 35 -1.45 -4.84 1.73
N TRP A 36 -2.61 -5.45 1.90
CA TRP A 36 -2.75 -6.83 2.34
C TRP A 36 -3.56 -7.61 1.32
N ASN A 37 -3.16 -8.83 1.00
CA ASN A 37 -3.89 -9.69 0.08
C ASN A 37 -4.26 -11.05 0.70
N THR A 38 -5.16 -11.77 0.03
CA THR A 38 -5.61 -13.12 0.45
C THR A 38 -4.51 -14.19 0.38
N ASP A 39 -3.38 -13.90 -0.27
CA ASP A 39 -2.20 -14.76 -0.30
C ASP A 39 -1.27 -14.49 0.90
N ASN A 40 -1.76 -13.82 1.94
CA ASN A 40 -1.03 -13.43 3.15
C ASN A 40 0.19 -12.53 2.92
N THR A 41 0.28 -11.87 1.76
CA THR A 41 1.34 -10.89 1.51
C THR A 41 0.96 -9.53 2.11
N LEU A 42 1.84 -8.99 2.95
CA LEU A 42 1.73 -7.66 3.52
C LEU A 42 2.79 -6.75 2.89
N GLY A 43 2.35 -5.80 2.07
CA GLY A 43 3.15 -4.68 1.59
C GLY A 43 3.00 -3.47 2.49
N THR A 44 4.10 -2.83 2.87
CA THR A 44 4.12 -1.54 3.56
C THR A 44 5.03 -0.58 2.81
N GLU A 45 4.48 0.55 2.41
CA GLU A 45 5.15 1.64 1.72
C GLU A 45 5.08 2.90 2.60
N VAL A 46 6.22 3.53 2.85
CA VAL A 46 6.31 4.80 3.57
C VAL A 46 6.97 5.81 2.65
N ALA A 47 6.23 6.83 2.22
CA ALA A 47 6.73 7.91 1.40
C ALA A 47 6.81 9.21 2.22
N LEU A 48 7.87 9.98 2.00
CA LEU A 48 8.09 11.31 2.56
C LEU A 48 8.42 12.27 1.41
N GLU A 49 7.60 13.29 1.24
CA GLU A 49 7.74 14.29 0.18
C GLU A 49 8.15 15.65 0.77
N ASP A 50 9.03 16.35 0.06
CA ASP A 50 9.34 17.78 0.22
C ASP A 50 9.90 18.21 1.59
N LYS A 51 10.38 17.27 2.42
CA LYS A 51 10.94 17.60 3.75
C LYS A 51 12.43 17.92 3.78
N LEU A 52 13.24 17.25 2.96
CA LEU A 52 14.68 17.53 2.88
C LEU A 52 15.01 18.54 1.79
N ALA A 53 14.31 18.46 0.66
CA ALA A 53 14.38 19.42 -0.44
C ALA A 53 13.04 19.44 -1.18
N LYS A 54 12.64 20.60 -1.67
CA LYS A 54 11.41 20.76 -2.47
C LYS A 54 11.56 19.99 -3.79
N GLY A 55 10.61 19.12 -4.09
CA GLY A 55 10.63 18.17 -5.20
C GLY A 55 11.23 16.80 -4.86
N LEU A 56 11.75 16.58 -3.65
CA LEU A 56 12.32 15.29 -3.25
C LEU A 56 11.25 14.39 -2.64
N LYS A 57 11.11 13.18 -3.20
CA LYS A 57 10.31 12.09 -2.65
C LYS A 57 11.21 10.94 -2.22
N LEU A 58 11.18 10.60 -0.94
CA LEU A 58 11.81 9.40 -0.39
C LEU A 58 10.73 8.35 -0.15
N SER A 59 10.84 7.16 -0.74
CA SER A 59 9.96 6.03 -0.43
C SER A 59 10.74 4.86 0.13
N LEU A 60 10.16 4.20 1.12
CA LEU A 60 10.62 2.94 1.67
C LEU A 60 9.53 1.89 1.41
N ASP A 61 9.87 0.90 0.61
CA ASP A 61 8.98 -0.18 0.23
C ASP A 61 9.44 -1.48 0.92
N THR A 62 8.53 -2.10 1.66
CA THR A 62 8.79 -3.37 2.36
C THR A 62 7.68 -4.34 2.05
N THR A 63 8.05 -5.61 1.86
CA THR A 63 7.09 -6.69 1.62
C THR A 63 7.41 -7.83 2.56
N PHE A 64 6.38 -8.31 3.24
CA PHE A 64 6.44 -9.45 4.13
C PHE A 64 5.53 -10.54 3.57
N VAL A 65 6.10 -11.73 3.39
CA VAL A 65 5.38 -12.95 3.03
C VAL A 65 5.73 -13.97 4.13
N PRO A 66 4.74 -14.47 4.88
CA PRO A 66 4.96 -15.48 5.91
C PRO A 66 5.33 -16.85 5.32
#